data_AF-A0A0Q6B3F3-F1
#
_entry.id   AF-A0A0Q6B3F3-F1
#
_cell.length_a   1.000
_cell.length_b   1.000
_cell.length_c   1.000
_cell.angle_alpha   90.00
_cell.angle_beta   90.00
_cell.angle_gamma   90.00
#
_symmetry.space_group_name_H-M   'P 1'
#
loop_
_entity.id
_entity.type
_entity.pdbx_description
1 polymer ?
#
loop_
_entity_poly.entity_id
_entity_poly.type
_entity_poly.pdbx_seq_one_letter_code
_entity_poly.pdbx_strand_id
1 'polypeptide(L)'
;MTITSTTVVAAGAVCWRLVEGKVRVLLIHRDHHGDVSLPKGKVDPGEATPQTAVREIREETGYRVTLGAPLGTAEYLLPGGRDKVVHYWSAEVTDESVAEAGAFTPNHEVAAIEWVGIDKAKAMLTYARDADVLQRFADRVTTGRARTFPIVALRHAKTTSPSDWHGSDATRPLLPQGRRQAKSIAPVIAAWAPTRIVSSTAARCLATLEPLSELTRVGVRQTDAISQDAFEQGTDDVAGVVKKRLKKKVAAVICSHGPVLPEVIRQISLGTKGGDRIDLRRASSLGTAEFTVLHVSVDDTALVAIETHGPAV
;
A
#
# COMPACT_ATOMS: atom_id res chain seq x y z
N MET A 1 -11.46 -21.54 31.40
CA MET A 1 -10.36 -21.12 30.52
C MET A 1 -10.81 -19.88 29.77
N THR A 2 -10.38 -18.72 30.22
CA THR A 2 -10.77 -17.43 29.64
C THR A 2 -9.82 -17.11 28.49
N ILE A 3 -10.16 -17.53 27.28
CA ILE A 3 -9.41 -17.15 26.08
C ILE A 3 -9.97 -15.80 25.61
N THR A 4 -9.39 -14.72 26.13
CA THR A 4 -9.48 -13.39 25.50
C THR A 4 -8.08 -12.99 25.06
N SER A 5 -7.51 -13.76 24.14
CA SER A 5 -6.25 -13.39 23.49
C SER A 5 -6.57 -12.50 22.29
N THR A 6 -6.48 -11.18 22.46
CA THR A 6 -6.42 -10.26 21.32
C THR A 6 -5.12 -10.46 20.56
N THR A 7 -5.23 -10.77 19.27
CA THR A 7 -4.09 -10.91 18.35
C THR A 7 -3.25 -9.64 18.33
N VAL A 8 -1.93 -9.79 18.47
CA VAL A 8 -0.97 -8.69 18.33
C VAL A 8 -0.67 -8.51 16.84
N VAL A 9 -1.03 -7.35 16.29
CA VAL A 9 -0.75 -7.02 14.89
C VAL A 9 0.50 -6.15 14.79
N ALA A 10 1.34 -6.46 13.82
CA ALA A 10 2.57 -5.76 13.53
C ALA A 10 2.76 -5.61 12.01
N ALA A 11 3.63 -4.70 11.60
CA ALA A 11 3.95 -4.50 10.19
C ALA A 11 5.40 -4.07 10.00
N GLY A 12 5.94 -4.38 8.83
CA GLY A 12 7.30 -3.98 8.43
C GLY A 12 7.58 -4.27 6.97
N ALA A 13 8.87 -4.34 6.61
CA ALA A 13 9.26 -4.56 5.23
C ALA A 13 10.59 -5.29 5.06
N VAL A 14 10.74 -5.95 3.91
CA VAL A 14 12.05 -6.20 3.33
C VAL A 14 12.50 -4.89 2.67
N CYS A 15 13.28 -4.11 3.41
CA CYS A 15 13.92 -2.91 2.87
C CYS A 15 15.08 -3.33 1.98
N TRP A 16 15.12 -2.83 0.75
CA TRP A 16 16.12 -3.21 -0.24
C TRP A 16 16.64 -2.00 -1.00
N ARG A 17 17.85 -2.11 -1.55
CA ARG A 17 18.44 -1.10 -2.46
C ARG A 17 19.36 -1.76 -3.47
N LEU A 18 19.73 -1.04 -4.52
CA LEU A 18 20.79 -1.44 -5.42
C LEU A 18 22.12 -0.84 -4.94
N VAL A 19 23.15 -1.67 -4.86
CA VAL A 19 24.55 -1.26 -4.63
C VAL A 19 25.38 -1.93 -5.71
N GLU A 20 25.99 -1.12 -6.59
CA GLU A 20 26.76 -1.61 -7.74
C GLU A 20 25.96 -2.60 -8.60
N GLY A 21 24.68 -2.29 -8.82
CA GLY A 21 23.75 -3.12 -9.60
C GLY A 21 23.29 -4.41 -8.90
N LYS A 22 23.71 -4.65 -7.66
CA LYS A 22 23.30 -5.83 -6.87
C LYS A 22 22.28 -5.46 -5.80
N VAL A 23 21.26 -6.30 -5.64
CA VAL A 23 20.26 -6.13 -4.58
C VAL A 23 20.91 -6.39 -3.22
N ARG A 24 20.78 -5.41 -2.32
CA ARG A 24 21.08 -5.53 -0.89
C ARG A 24 19.80 -5.39 -0.10
N VAL A 25 19.67 -6.15 0.98
CA VAL A 25 18.55 -6.06 1.93
C VAL A 25 19.05 -5.61 3.29
N LEU A 26 18.21 -4.88 4.00
CA LEU A 26 18.50 -4.35 5.32
C LEU A 26 18.13 -5.37 6.39
N LEU A 27 19.08 -5.64 7.28
CA LEU A 27 18.85 -6.34 8.54
C LEU A 27 19.04 -5.38 9.71
N ILE A 28 18.27 -5.59 10.77
CA ILE A 28 18.42 -4.90 12.05
C ILE A 28 18.90 -5.90 13.11
N HIS A 29 19.82 -5.46 13.96
CA HIS A 29 20.31 -6.19 15.12
C HIS A 29 19.71 -5.56 16.38
N ARG A 30 19.02 -6.33 17.21
CA ARG A 30 18.34 -5.82 18.41
C ARG A 30 19.01 -6.28 19.69
N ASP A 31 19.49 -5.33 20.50
CA ASP A 31 20.24 -5.63 21.73
C ASP A 31 19.38 -6.36 22.77
N HIS A 32 18.15 -5.91 22.99
CA HIS A 32 17.26 -6.50 24.01
C HIS A 32 16.88 -7.96 23.75
N HIS A 33 16.88 -8.37 22.48
CA HIS A 33 16.51 -9.73 22.07
C HIS A 33 17.71 -10.58 21.64
N GLY A 34 18.86 -9.97 21.36
CA GLY A 34 20.03 -10.65 20.80
C GLY A 34 19.74 -11.30 19.45
N ASP A 35 18.84 -10.71 18.64
CA ASP A 35 18.38 -11.27 17.39
C ASP A 35 18.64 -10.37 16.18
N VAL A 36 18.62 -11.01 15.01
CA VAL A 36 18.73 -10.37 13.70
C VAL A 36 17.42 -10.61 12.97
N SER A 37 16.73 -9.53 12.61
CA SER A 37 15.42 -9.58 11.97
C SER A 37 15.27 -8.55 10.85
N LEU A 38 14.15 -8.65 10.14
CA LEU A 38 13.66 -7.58 9.27
C LEU A 38 13.07 -6.44 10.13
N PRO A 39 13.14 -5.17 9.69
CA PRO A 39 12.54 -4.05 10.40
C PRO A 39 11.01 -4.16 10.43
N LYS A 40 10.43 -4.03 11.62
CA LYS A 40 9.00 -4.25 11.91
C LYS A 40 8.65 -3.97 13.37
N GLY A 41 7.54 -3.27 13.59
CA GLY A 41 6.98 -3.04 14.92
C GLY A 41 5.46 -3.14 14.96
N LYS A 42 4.88 -2.76 16.11
CA LYS A 42 3.47 -3.02 16.43
C LYS A 42 2.57 -1.95 15.84
N VAL A 43 1.36 -2.34 15.46
CA VAL A 43 0.33 -1.39 15.04
C VAL A 43 -0.13 -0.58 16.26
N ASP A 44 -0.06 0.74 16.15
CA ASP A 44 -0.57 1.66 17.17
C ASP A 44 -2.10 1.77 17.12
N PRO A 45 -2.76 2.17 18.22
CA PRO A 45 -4.20 2.40 18.22
C PRO A 45 -4.64 3.37 17.11
N GLY A 46 -5.54 2.92 16.23
CA GLY A 46 -6.06 3.71 15.12
C GLY A 46 -5.19 3.71 13.85
N GLU A 47 -4.07 3.00 13.86
CA GLU A 47 -3.18 2.88 12.70
C GLU A 47 -3.52 1.65 11.84
N ALA A 48 -3.28 1.74 10.53
CA ALA A 48 -3.36 0.61 9.62
C ALA A 48 -1.98 0.04 9.31
N THR A 49 -1.90 -1.25 8.99
CA THR A 49 -0.62 -1.96 8.80
C THR A 49 0.32 -1.33 7.75
N PRO A 50 -0.12 -0.78 6.60
CA PRO A 50 0.78 -0.07 5.68
C PRO A 50 1.39 1.19 6.30
N GLN A 51 0.61 1.94 7.07
CA GLN A 51 1.09 3.13 7.78
C GLN A 51 2.11 2.75 8.85
N THR A 52 1.80 1.72 9.64
CA THR A 52 2.71 1.13 10.64
C THR A 52 4.04 0.74 10.02
N ALA A 53 4.04 0.01 8.90
CA ALA A 53 5.28 -0.43 8.25
C ALA A 53 6.20 0.76 7.92
N VAL A 54 5.67 1.83 7.34
CA VAL A 54 6.45 3.02 6.99
C VAL A 54 6.96 3.77 8.22
N ARG A 55 6.12 3.90 9.26
CA ARG A 55 6.50 4.53 10.54
C ARG A 55 7.64 3.76 11.20
N GLU A 56 7.46 2.46 11.40
CA GLU A 56 8.40 1.58 12.10
C GLU A 56 9.76 1.54 11.39
N ILE A 57 9.78 1.43 10.06
CA ILE A 57 11.04 1.46 9.29
C ILE A 57 11.78 2.78 9.56
N ARG A 58 11.06 3.91 9.59
CA ARG A 58 11.68 5.21 9.88
C ARG A 58 12.20 5.31 11.31
N GLU A 59 11.45 4.79 12.28
CA GLU A 59 11.84 4.82 13.71
C GLU A 59 13.04 3.91 13.98
N GLU A 60 13.03 2.70 13.44
CA GLU A 60 14.08 1.71 13.65
C GLU A 60 15.37 2.02 12.89
N THR A 61 15.28 2.65 11.71
CA THR A 61 16.40 2.72 10.75
C THR A 61 16.75 4.13 10.27
N GLY A 62 15.86 5.12 10.49
CA GLY A 62 15.98 6.47 9.95
C GLY A 62 15.54 6.60 8.49
N TYR A 63 15.40 5.50 7.74
CA TYR A 63 15.06 5.56 6.32
C TYR A 63 13.60 5.93 6.07
N ARG A 64 13.40 6.83 5.11
CA ARG A 64 12.08 7.07 4.50
C ARG A 64 11.89 6.10 3.35
N VAL A 65 10.74 5.42 3.33
CA VAL A 65 10.46 4.41 2.31
C VAL A 65 9.09 4.61 1.68
N THR A 66 8.96 4.08 0.48
CA THR A 66 7.66 3.86 -0.18
C THR A 66 7.44 2.36 -0.28
N LEU A 67 6.25 1.89 0.08
CA LEU A 67 5.92 0.47 -0.02
C LEU A 67 5.77 0.04 -1.49
N GLY A 68 6.32 -1.12 -1.81
CA GLY A 68 6.07 -1.89 -3.02
C GLY A 68 5.07 -3.01 -2.76
N ALA A 69 5.16 -4.09 -3.55
CA ALA A 69 4.24 -5.21 -3.45
C ALA A 69 4.29 -5.94 -2.09
N PRO A 70 3.15 -6.41 -1.55
CA PRO A 70 3.07 -7.12 -0.27
C PRO A 70 3.81 -8.45 -0.34
N LEU A 71 4.54 -8.81 0.72
CA LEU A 71 5.27 -10.06 0.87
C LEU A 71 4.53 -11.06 1.75
N GLY A 72 3.26 -10.79 2.10
CA GLY A 72 2.42 -11.67 2.92
C GLY A 72 2.67 -11.52 4.42
N THR A 73 2.19 -12.49 5.20
CA THR A 73 2.27 -12.47 6.66
C THR A 73 3.33 -13.43 7.19
N ALA A 74 3.75 -13.19 8.44
CA ALA A 74 4.41 -14.16 9.32
C ALA A 74 3.56 -14.28 10.60
N GLU A 75 3.19 -15.51 10.96
CA GLU A 75 2.24 -15.79 12.04
C GLU A 75 2.87 -16.73 13.07
N TYR A 76 2.79 -16.36 14.35
CA TYR A 76 3.38 -17.15 15.42
C TYR A 76 2.79 -16.81 16.79
N LEU A 77 2.93 -17.72 17.74
CA LEU A 77 2.51 -17.51 19.13
C LEU A 77 3.59 -16.77 19.92
N LEU A 78 3.17 -15.74 20.66
CA LEU A 78 4.00 -15.08 21.64
C LEU A 78 4.11 -15.90 22.93
N PRO A 79 5.16 -15.69 23.75
CA PRO A 79 5.16 -16.12 25.13
C PRO A 79 3.89 -15.63 25.83
N GLY A 80 3.13 -16.55 26.41
CA GLY A 80 1.78 -16.28 26.97
C GLY A 80 0.61 -16.66 26.06
N GLY A 81 0.87 -17.30 24.92
CA GLY A 81 -0.16 -17.95 24.10
C GLY A 81 -1.00 -17.02 23.23
N ARG A 82 -0.60 -15.75 23.08
CA ARG A 82 -1.28 -14.80 22.18
C ARG A 82 -0.77 -14.94 20.76
N ASP A 83 -1.68 -14.93 19.80
CA ASP A 83 -1.33 -14.87 18.38
C ASP A 83 -0.65 -13.55 18.04
N LYS A 84 0.39 -13.62 17.20
CA LYS A 84 1.01 -12.46 16.56
C LYS A 84 1.03 -12.65 15.05
N VAL A 85 0.58 -11.61 14.35
CA VAL A 85 0.59 -11.53 12.88
C VAL A 85 1.43 -10.32 12.49
N VAL A 86 2.41 -10.53 11.61
CA VAL A 86 3.23 -9.46 11.04
C VAL A 86 3.00 -9.38 9.54
N HIS A 87 2.59 -8.22 9.06
CA HIS A 87 2.42 -7.96 7.63
C HIS A 87 3.70 -7.37 7.04
N TYR A 88 4.17 -7.92 5.92
CA TYR A 88 5.38 -7.43 5.24
C TYR A 88 5.10 -6.91 3.84
N TRP A 89 5.84 -5.88 3.46
CA TRP A 89 5.94 -5.38 2.08
C TRP A 89 7.40 -5.38 1.62
N SER A 90 7.60 -5.27 0.31
CA SER A 90 8.89 -4.79 -0.20
C SER A 90 8.96 -3.28 -0.04
N ALA A 91 10.14 -2.73 0.25
CA ALA A 91 10.33 -1.29 0.35
C ALA A 91 11.69 -0.92 -0.25
N GLU A 92 11.70 -0.16 -1.34
CA GLU A 92 12.97 0.31 -1.90
C GLU A 92 13.45 1.54 -1.13
N VAL A 93 14.68 1.48 -0.61
CA VAL A 93 15.36 2.60 0.02
C VAL A 93 16.20 3.28 -1.06
N THR A 94 15.82 4.51 -1.42
CA THR A 94 16.52 5.27 -2.46
C THR A 94 17.84 5.84 -1.93
N ASP A 95 18.75 6.20 -2.83
CA ASP A 95 20.01 6.83 -2.43
C ASP A 95 19.78 8.20 -1.77
N GLU A 96 18.73 8.93 -2.15
CA GLU A 96 18.31 10.16 -1.46
C GLU A 96 17.89 9.87 -0.01
N SER A 97 17.11 8.81 0.22
CA SER A 97 16.71 8.39 1.57
C SER A 97 17.91 7.99 2.43
N VAL A 98 18.90 7.32 1.84
CA VAL A 98 20.17 7.01 2.52
C VAL A 98 20.94 8.28 2.87
N ALA A 99 21.04 9.22 1.93
CA ALA A 99 21.74 10.48 2.15
C ALA A 99 21.06 11.34 3.23
N GLU A 100 19.72 11.41 3.22
CA GLU A 100 18.94 12.13 4.24
C GLU A 100 19.04 11.50 5.63
N ALA A 101 19.04 10.17 5.73
CA ALA A 101 19.16 9.46 7.00
C ALA A 101 20.56 9.60 7.61
N GLY A 102 21.60 9.71 6.78
CA GLY A 102 22.97 9.81 7.24
C GLY A 102 23.47 8.52 7.91
N ALA A 103 24.44 8.66 8.83
CA ALA A 103 24.95 7.52 9.58
C ALA A 103 23.91 7.05 10.61
N PHE A 104 23.66 5.74 10.64
CA PHE A 104 22.76 5.15 11.63
C PHE A 104 23.25 5.42 13.05
N THR A 105 22.33 5.85 13.91
CA THR A 105 22.56 6.00 15.35
C THR A 105 21.74 4.93 16.08
N PRO A 106 22.38 4.08 16.90
CA PRO A 106 21.66 3.10 17.72
C PRO A 106 20.56 3.77 18.53
N ASN A 107 19.43 3.06 18.66
CA ASN A 107 18.29 3.50 19.44
C ASN A 107 17.89 2.42 20.46
N HIS A 108 16.80 2.65 21.18
CA HIS A 108 16.38 1.77 22.26
C HIS A 108 15.98 0.36 21.80
N GLU A 109 15.67 0.15 20.51
CA GLU A 109 15.30 -1.16 19.97
C GLU A 109 16.40 -1.75 19.07
N VAL A 110 17.05 -0.91 18.26
CA VAL A 110 18.01 -1.32 17.23
C VAL A 110 19.42 -0.85 17.58
N ALA A 111 20.32 -1.82 17.73
CA ALA A 111 21.71 -1.63 18.07
C ALA A 111 22.58 -1.35 16.85
N ALA A 112 22.27 -2.01 15.74
CA ALA A 112 23.00 -1.88 14.49
C ALA A 112 22.10 -2.23 13.29
N ILE A 113 22.47 -1.72 12.12
CA ILE A 113 21.86 -2.08 10.85
C ILE A 113 22.92 -2.58 9.88
N GLU A 114 22.56 -3.52 9.01
CA GLU A 114 23.49 -4.09 8.02
C GLU A 114 22.82 -4.29 6.67
N TRP A 115 23.49 -3.83 5.60
CA TRP A 115 23.08 -4.07 4.22
C TRP A 115 23.82 -5.28 3.64
N VAL A 116 23.11 -6.38 3.36
CA VAL A 116 23.70 -7.66 2.94
C VAL A 116 23.05 -8.20 1.68
N GLY A 117 23.73 -9.12 1.00
CA GLY A 117 23.12 -9.87 -0.11
C GLY A 117 22.05 -10.83 0.40
N ILE A 118 21.11 -11.22 -0.47
CA ILE A 118 19.95 -12.05 -0.10
C ILE A 118 20.36 -13.37 0.57
N ASP A 119 21.33 -14.10 0.02
CA ASP A 119 21.74 -15.39 0.58
C ASP A 119 22.40 -15.25 1.96
N LYS A 120 23.24 -14.21 2.12
CA LYS A 120 23.83 -13.88 3.42
C LYS A 120 22.73 -13.50 4.41
N ALA A 121 21.73 -12.72 3.99
CA ALA A 121 20.63 -12.32 4.84
C ALA A 121 19.82 -13.52 5.35
N LYS A 122 19.49 -14.48 4.47
CA LYS A 122 18.80 -15.72 4.88
C LYS A 122 19.60 -16.51 5.92
N ALA A 123 20.92 -16.55 5.80
CA ALA A 123 21.79 -17.24 6.76
C ALA A 123 21.93 -16.49 8.09
N MET A 124 21.74 -15.16 8.11
CA MET A 124 21.87 -14.33 9.31
C MET A 124 20.57 -14.16 10.10
N LEU A 125 19.41 -14.22 9.44
CA LEU A 125 18.12 -14.05 10.09
C LEU A 125 17.92 -15.11 11.18
N THR A 126 17.62 -14.66 12.40
CA THR A 126 17.43 -15.54 13.55
C THR A 126 16.17 -16.40 13.43
N TYR A 127 15.17 -15.92 12.70
CA TYR A 127 13.86 -16.57 12.60
C TYR A 127 13.56 -17.06 11.19
N ALA A 128 13.22 -18.36 11.06
CA ALA A 128 12.84 -18.98 9.80
C ALA A 128 11.70 -18.23 9.07
N ARG A 129 10.71 -17.73 9.82
CA ARG A 129 9.59 -16.94 9.28
C ARG A 129 10.03 -15.66 8.56
N ASP A 130 11.10 -15.02 9.03
CA ASP A 130 11.66 -13.83 8.35
C ASP A 130 12.40 -14.26 7.09
N ALA A 131 13.07 -15.41 7.11
CA ALA A 131 13.70 -16.00 5.93
C ALA A 131 12.65 -16.40 4.86
N ASP A 132 11.46 -16.86 5.25
CA ASP A 132 10.34 -17.14 4.33
C ASP A 132 9.79 -15.87 3.68
N VAL A 133 9.68 -14.76 4.44
CA VAL A 133 9.37 -13.43 3.89
C VAL A 133 10.45 -13.01 2.88
N LEU A 134 11.72 -13.16 3.24
CA LEU A 134 12.84 -12.83 2.38
C LEU A 134 12.91 -13.72 1.13
N GLN A 135 12.54 -14.99 1.22
CA GLN A 135 12.45 -15.89 0.07
C GLN A 135 11.41 -15.39 -0.94
N ARG A 136 10.21 -14.99 -0.48
CA ARG A 136 9.18 -14.39 -1.34
C ARG A 136 9.69 -13.12 -2.06
N PHE A 137 10.53 -12.32 -1.40
CA PHE A 137 11.19 -11.19 -2.05
C PHE A 137 12.26 -11.62 -3.05
N ALA A 138 13.08 -12.62 -2.72
CA ALA A 138 14.09 -13.17 -3.60
C ALA A 138 13.49 -13.70 -4.92
N ASP A 139 12.34 -14.36 -4.86
CA ASP A 139 11.63 -14.85 -6.05
C ASP A 139 11.23 -13.70 -6.99
N ARG A 140 10.88 -12.53 -6.43
CA ARG A 140 10.61 -11.31 -7.23
C ARG A 140 11.86 -10.73 -7.85
N VAL A 141 13.00 -10.77 -7.14
CA VAL A 141 14.28 -10.33 -7.70
C VAL A 141 14.68 -11.22 -8.88
N THR A 142 14.60 -12.54 -8.71
CA THR A 142 14.92 -13.52 -9.76
C THR A 142 14.06 -13.35 -11.01
N THR A 143 12.80 -12.96 -10.85
CA THR A 143 11.86 -12.74 -11.96
C THR A 143 11.89 -11.31 -12.52
N GLY A 144 12.76 -10.42 -12.01
CA GLY A 144 12.83 -9.02 -12.48
C GLY A 144 11.58 -8.20 -12.12
N ARG A 145 10.96 -8.50 -10.98
CA ARG A 145 9.67 -7.92 -10.53
C ARG A 145 9.74 -7.36 -9.10
N ALA A 146 10.94 -7.10 -8.60
CA ALA A 146 11.14 -6.51 -7.27
C ALA A 146 10.66 -5.06 -7.20
N ARG A 147 10.89 -4.28 -8.27
CA ARG A 147 10.45 -2.88 -8.35
C ARG A 147 9.06 -2.79 -8.98
N THR A 148 8.10 -2.29 -8.20
CA THR A 148 6.70 -2.13 -8.62
C THR A 148 6.24 -0.69 -8.46
N PHE A 149 5.26 -0.28 -9.27
CA PHE A 149 4.49 0.94 -9.04
C PHE A 149 3.01 0.58 -8.76
N PRO A 150 2.37 1.25 -7.79
CA PRO A 150 0.99 0.98 -7.43
C PRO A 150 -0.01 1.79 -8.28
N ILE A 151 -1.09 1.15 -8.72
CA ILE A 151 -2.31 1.84 -9.13
C ILE A 151 -3.39 1.55 -8.09
N VAL A 152 -3.85 2.58 -7.39
CA VAL A 152 -4.87 2.51 -6.36
C VAL A 152 -6.23 2.83 -6.96
N ALA A 153 -7.14 1.86 -6.98
CA ALA A 153 -8.54 2.07 -7.32
C ALA A 153 -9.33 2.33 -6.02
N LEU A 154 -9.84 3.55 -5.84
CA LEU A 154 -10.48 4.02 -4.61
C LEU A 154 -11.96 4.32 -4.84
N ARG A 155 -12.84 3.74 -4.03
CA ARG A 155 -14.23 4.18 -3.95
C ARG A 155 -14.37 5.40 -3.06
N HIS A 156 -15.15 6.39 -3.51
CA HIS A 156 -15.49 7.52 -2.66
C HIS A 156 -16.07 7.07 -1.30
N ALA A 157 -15.89 7.90 -0.29
CA ALA A 157 -16.39 7.66 1.06
C ALA A 157 -17.92 7.81 1.16
N LYS A 158 -18.47 7.50 2.33
CA LYS A 158 -19.91 7.54 2.59
C LYS A 158 -20.51 8.93 2.30
N THR A 159 -21.52 8.96 1.44
CA THR A 159 -22.19 10.16 0.95
C THR A 159 -23.67 10.15 1.34
N THR A 160 -24.34 11.30 1.23
CA THR A 160 -25.80 11.42 1.35
C THR A 160 -26.52 10.46 0.39
N SER A 161 -27.67 9.92 0.81
CA SER A 161 -28.51 9.09 -0.07
C SER A 161 -28.99 9.91 -1.28
N PRO A 162 -29.15 9.32 -2.48
CA PRO A 162 -29.79 10.00 -3.61
C PRO A 162 -31.19 10.52 -3.28
N SER A 163 -31.96 9.79 -2.46
CA SER A 163 -33.32 10.18 -2.05
C SER A 163 -33.38 11.46 -1.21
N ASP A 164 -32.29 11.76 -0.51
CA ASP A 164 -32.25 12.82 0.51
C ASP A 164 -31.50 14.05 -0.03
N TRP A 165 -31.25 14.11 -1.34
CA TRP A 165 -30.52 15.19 -1.99
C TRP A 165 -31.37 15.82 -3.08
N HIS A 166 -31.56 17.14 -2.99
CA HIS A 166 -32.39 17.90 -3.92
C HIS A 166 -31.60 18.53 -5.09
N GLY A 167 -30.27 18.39 -5.09
CA GLY A 167 -29.40 18.83 -6.20
C GLY A 167 -29.09 17.69 -7.19
N SER A 168 -28.27 17.99 -8.19
CA SER A 168 -27.72 16.95 -9.09
C SER A 168 -26.93 15.89 -8.31
N ASP A 169 -26.94 14.63 -8.76
CA ASP A 169 -26.23 13.53 -8.07
C ASP A 169 -24.75 13.85 -7.82
N ALA A 170 -24.09 14.45 -8.81
CA ALA A 170 -22.67 14.80 -8.77
C ALA A 170 -22.31 15.77 -7.63
N THR A 171 -23.27 16.55 -7.10
CA THR A 171 -23.02 17.53 -6.03
C THR A 171 -23.21 16.96 -4.63
N ARG A 172 -23.60 15.69 -4.50
CA ARG A 172 -23.80 15.05 -3.19
C ARG A 172 -22.54 15.11 -2.32
N PRO A 173 -22.63 15.68 -1.11
CA PRO A 173 -21.49 15.79 -0.21
C PRO A 173 -21.27 14.51 0.61
N LEU A 174 -20.07 14.36 1.15
CA LEU A 174 -19.79 13.35 2.16
C LEU A 174 -20.58 13.62 3.44
N LEU A 175 -21.09 12.53 4.03
CA LEU A 175 -21.61 12.54 5.40
C LEU A 175 -20.46 12.71 6.41
N PRO A 176 -20.74 13.06 7.68
CA PRO A 176 -19.72 13.11 8.73
C PRO A 176 -18.92 11.81 8.86
N GLN A 177 -19.58 10.65 8.70
CA GLN A 177 -18.91 9.35 8.63
C GLN A 177 -17.95 9.27 7.44
N GLY A 178 -18.38 9.72 6.25
CA GLY A 178 -17.53 9.70 5.06
C GLY A 178 -16.29 10.58 5.20
N ARG A 179 -16.41 11.72 5.89
CA ARG A 179 -15.25 12.57 6.21
C ARG A 179 -14.26 11.87 7.15
N ARG A 180 -14.75 11.11 8.14
CA ARG A 180 -13.89 10.28 9.00
C ARG A 180 -13.19 9.17 8.21
N GLN A 181 -13.92 8.49 7.34
CA GLN A 181 -13.37 7.48 6.45
C GLN A 181 -12.27 8.05 5.54
N ALA A 182 -12.51 9.20 4.91
CA ALA A 182 -11.53 9.89 4.06
C ALA A 182 -10.23 10.21 4.83
N LYS A 183 -10.36 10.70 6.07
CA LYS A 183 -9.22 10.95 6.95
C LYS A 183 -8.47 9.68 7.34
N SER A 184 -9.17 8.57 7.60
CA SER A 184 -8.53 7.33 8.04
C SER A 184 -7.80 6.61 6.92
N ILE A 185 -8.26 6.68 5.66
CA ILE A 185 -7.58 6.02 4.54
C ILE A 185 -6.41 6.82 3.95
N ALA A 186 -6.39 8.13 4.14
CA ALA A 186 -5.35 9.00 3.58
C ALA A 186 -3.92 8.61 3.99
N PRO A 187 -3.58 8.40 5.27
CA PRO A 187 -2.23 7.97 5.65
C PRO A 187 -1.90 6.56 5.15
N VAL A 188 -2.92 5.69 5.00
CA VAL A 188 -2.73 4.35 4.44
C VAL A 188 -2.32 4.44 2.97
N ILE A 189 -3.07 5.18 2.15
CA ILE A 189 -2.75 5.38 0.73
C ILE A 189 -1.40 6.10 0.55
N ALA A 190 -1.06 7.02 1.46
CA ALA A 190 0.21 7.74 1.45
C ALA A 190 1.44 6.82 1.63
N ALA A 191 1.30 5.63 2.20
CA ALA A 191 2.38 4.65 2.33
C ALA A 191 2.96 4.20 0.97
N TRP A 192 2.19 4.38 -0.11
CA TRP A 192 2.59 4.11 -1.49
C TRP A 192 3.02 5.37 -2.27
N ALA A 193 3.14 6.51 -1.59
CA ALA A 193 3.63 7.79 -2.13
C ALA A 193 3.10 8.14 -3.54
N PRO A 194 1.76 8.22 -3.72
CA PRO A 194 1.19 8.49 -5.04
C PRO A 194 1.65 9.86 -5.56
N THR A 195 2.15 9.90 -6.80
CA THR A 195 2.57 11.15 -7.47
C THR A 195 1.50 11.68 -8.44
N ARG A 196 0.42 10.91 -8.62
CA ARG A 196 -0.73 11.27 -9.45
C ARG A 196 -2.02 10.90 -8.73
N ILE A 197 -2.89 11.88 -8.56
CA ILE A 197 -4.26 11.64 -8.08
C ILE A 197 -5.22 12.07 -9.17
N VAL A 198 -6.07 11.13 -9.61
CA VAL A 198 -7.12 11.34 -10.60
C VAL A 198 -8.46 11.03 -9.96
N SER A 199 -9.44 11.91 -10.16
CA SER A 199 -10.76 11.77 -9.56
C SER A 199 -11.86 11.99 -10.58
N SER A 200 -12.98 11.30 -10.39
CA SER A 200 -14.27 11.75 -10.91
C SER A 200 -14.58 13.17 -10.44
N THR A 201 -15.29 13.93 -11.25
CA THR A 201 -15.72 15.32 -10.98
C THR A 201 -16.72 15.44 -9.82
N ALA A 202 -17.41 14.36 -9.43
CA ALA A 202 -18.36 14.37 -8.32
C ALA A 202 -17.76 14.85 -6.98
N ALA A 203 -18.50 15.71 -6.26
CA ALA A 203 -18.10 16.34 -5.01
C ALA A 203 -17.65 15.33 -3.93
N ARG A 204 -18.37 14.21 -3.80
CA ARG A 204 -18.00 13.11 -2.90
C ARG A 204 -16.63 12.49 -3.21
N CYS A 205 -16.25 12.36 -4.48
CA CYS A 205 -14.94 11.82 -4.87
C CYS A 205 -13.83 12.80 -4.51
N LEU A 206 -14.02 14.10 -4.82
CA LEU A 206 -13.06 15.16 -4.49
C LEU A 206 -12.84 15.27 -2.97
N ALA A 207 -13.93 15.33 -2.19
CA ALA A 207 -13.87 15.41 -0.74
C ALA A 207 -13.27 14.15 -0.08
N THR A 208 -13.34 12.99 -0.75
CA THR A 208 -12.67 11.76 -0.25
C THR A 208 -11.15 11.86 -0.37
N LEU A 209 -10.66 12.54 -1.41
CA LEU A 209 -9.25 12.68 -1.71
C LEU A 209 -8.59 13.88 -1.03
N GLU A 210 -9.36 14.84 -0.53
CA GLU A 210 -8.86 16.06 0.08
C GLU A 210 -7.80 15.78 1.18
N PRO A 211 -8.03 14.91 2.19
CA PRO A 211 -7.02 14.62 3.21
C PRO A 211 -5.74 13.99 2.63
N LEU A 212 -5.86 13.15 1.60
CA LEU A 212 -4.71 12.54 0.93
C LEU A 212 -3.91 13.58 0.13
N SER A 213 -4.60 14.46 -0.60
CA SER A 213 -4.00 15.55 -1.39
C SER A 213 -3.24 16.51 -0.49
N GLU A 214 -3.79 16.86 0.68
CA GLU A 214 -3.12 17.70 1.67
C GLU A 214 -1.86 17.02 2.24
N LEU A 215 -2.00 15.76 2.67
CA LEU A 215 -0.91 14.99 3.28
C LEU A 215 0.26 14.78 2.31
N THR A 216 -0.04 14.45 1.05
CA THR A 216 0.98 14.17 0.03
C THR A 216 1.44 15.40 -0.75
N ARG A 217 0.71 16.52 -0.63
CA ARG A 217 0.88 17.73 -1.45
C ARG A 217 0.75 17.48 -2.96
N VAL A 218 0.00 16.44 -3.34
CA VAL A 218 -0.24 16.09 -4.75
C VAL A 218 -1.64 16.53 -5.15
N GLY A 219 -1.71 17.46 -6.11
CA GLY A 219 -2.99 17.98 -6.60
C GLY A 219 -3.88 16.93 -7.27
N VAL A 220 -5.19 17.07 -7.07
CA VAL A 220 -6.22 16.20 -7.67
C VAL A 220 -6.56 16.67 -9.08
N ARG A 221 -6.32 15.81 -10.08
CA ARG A 221 -6.79 16.04 -11.45
C ARG A 221 -8.18 15.45 -11.64
N GLN A 222 -9.15 16.30 -11.93
CA GLN A 222 -10.52 15.88 -12.21
C GLN A 222 -10.68 15.45 -13.68
N THR A 223 -11.59 14.52 -13.94
CA THR A 223 -11.97 14.11 -15.30
C THR A 223 -13.34 13.46 -15.32
N ASP A 224 -14.16 13.80 -16.32
CA ASP A 224 -15.48 13.17 -16.52
C ASP A 224 -15.36 11.73 -17.05
N ALA A 225 -14.24 11.40 -17.69
CA ALA A 225 -13.94 10.06 -18.22
C ALA A 225 -14.05 8.89 -17.22
N ILE A 226 -14.14 9.15 -15.92
CA ILE A 226 -14.36 8.14 -14.86
C ILE A 226 -15.51 8.53 -13.93
N SER A 227 -16.41 9.42 -14.36
CA SER A 227 -17.62 9.77 -13.64
C SER A 227 -18.66 8.66 -13.78
N GLN A 228 -19.61 8.60 -12.84
CA GLN A 228 -20.71 7.65 -12.92
C GLN A 228 -21.64 7.97 -14.10
N ASP A 229 -21.96 9.24 -14.30
CA ASP A 229 -22.86 9.68 -15.37
C ASP A 229 -22.31 9.34 -16.75
N ALA A 230 -21.02 9.58 -17.00
CA ALA A 230 -20.39 9.23 -18.28
C ALA A 230 -20.38 7.72 -18.51
N PHE A 231 -20.15 6.93 -17.45
CA PHE A 231 -20.14 5.48 -17.52
C PHE A 231 -21.53 4.90 -17.84
N GLU A 232 -22.56 5.39 -17.17
CA GLU A 232 -23.95 4.95 -17.42
C GLU A 232 -24.45 5.34 -18.81
N GLN A 233 -23.95 6.45 -19.36
CA GLN A 233 -24.29 6.93 -20.71
C GLN A 233 -23.39 6.33 -21.80
N GLY A 234 -22.35 5.57 -21.46
CA GLY A 234 -21.38 5.01 -22.41
C GLY A 234 -20.48 6.06 -23.09
N THR A 235 -20.29 7.21 -22.46
CA THR A 235 -19.41 8.31 -22.93
C THR A 235 -18.11 8.42 -22.13
N ASP A 236 -17.85 7.48 -21.22
CA ASP A 236 -16.63 7.42 -20.43
C ASP A 236 -15.38 7.11 -21.28
N ASP A 237 -14.20 7.27 -20.66
CA ASP A 237 -12.93 6.79 -21.20
C ASP A 237 -12.08 6.19 -20.06
N VAL A 238 -12.65 5.21 -19.35
CA VAL A 238 -11.94 4.51 -18.26
C VAL A 238 -10.67 3.86 -18.80
N ALA A 239 -10.75 3.25 -19.99
CA ALA A 239 -9.63 2.60 -20.66
C ALA A 239 -8.46 3.56 -20.93
N GLY A 240 -8.72 4.75 -21.47
CA GLY A 240 -7.70 5.77 -21.72
C GLY A 240 -7.06 6.30 -20.45
N VAL A 241 -7.84 6.52 -19.39
CA VAL A 241 -7.33 6.95 -18.08
C VAL A 241 -6.36 5.91 -17.50
N VAL A 242 -6.75 4.63 -17.50
CA VAL A 242 -5.92 3.52 -16.99
C VAL A 242 -4.68 3.29 -17.87
N LYS A 243 -4.84 3.20 -19.19
CA LYS A 243 -3.74 3.03 -20.15
C LYS A 243 -2.66 4.11 -19.96
N LYS A 244 -3.08 5.36 -19.72
CA LYS A 244 -2.15 6.45 -19.44
C LYS A 244 -1.39 6.28 -18.12
N ARG A 245 -2.00 5.69 -17.08
CA ARG A 245 -1.32 5.38 -15.81
C ARG A 245 -0.28 4.28 -15.99
N LEU A 246 -0.68 3.16 -16.60
CA LEU A 246 0.22 2.04 -16.91
C LEU A 246 1.41 2.49 -17.75
N LYS A 247 1.18 3.31 -18.78
CA LYS A 247 2.26 3.86 -19.63
C LYS A 247 3.24 4.73 -18.85
N LYS A 248 2.77 5.48 -17.86
CA LYS A 248 3.61 6.40 -17.09
C LYS A 248 4.43 5.70 -16.01
N LYS A 249 4.04 4.49 -15.57
CA LYS A 249 4.76 3.68 -14.57
C LYS A 249 5.05 4.45 -13.28
N VAL A 250 4.06 5.20 -12.79
CA VAL A 250 4.14 5.98 -11.55
C VAL A 250 3.01 5.59 -10.61
N ALA A 251 3.27 5.71 -9.30
CA ALA A 251 2.26 5.54 -8.27
C ALA A 251 1.07 6.49 -8.50
N ALA A 252 -0.13 5.93 -8.65
CA ALA A 252 -1.33 6.68 -9.00
C ALA A 252 -2.57 6.26 -8.21
N VAL A 253 -3.43 7.21 -7.89
CA VAL A 253 -4.77 6.98 -7.32
C VAL A 253 -5.82 7.35 -8.34
N ILE A 254 -6.82 6.48 -8.51
CA ILE A 254 -8.02 6.67 -9.33
C ILE A 254 -9.22 6.58 -8.39
N CYS A 255 -9.82 7.72 -8.04
CA CYS A 255 -11.04 7.75 -7.23
C CYS A 255 -12.29 7.83 -8.11
N SER A 256 -13.21 6.89 -7.91
CA SER A 256 -14.46 6.81 -8.67
C SER A 256 -15.59 6.14 -7.85
N HIS A 257 -16.58 5.61 -8.55
CA HIS A 257 -17.86 5.15 -8.01
C HIS A 257 -17.97 3.63 -8.06
N GLY A 258 -18.89 3.08 -7.27
CA GLY A 258 -19.15 1.64 -7.22
C GLY A 258 -19.33 0.98 -8.59
N PRO A 259 -20.17 1.52 -9.50
CA PRO A 259 -20.36 0.95 -10.84
C PRO A 259 -19.12 1.02 -11.76
N VAL A 260 -18.25 2.01 -11.56
CA VAL A 260 -17.13 2.31 -12.46
C VAL A 260 -15.85 1.54 -12.06
N LEU A 261 -15.66 1.27 -10.77
CA LEU A 261 -14.44 0.62 -10.26
C LEU A 261 -14.17 -0.79 -10.80
N PRO A 262 -15.18 -1.66 -11.02
CA PRO A 262 -14.96 -2.93 -11.71
C PRO A 262 -14.33 -2.74 -13.08
N GLU A 263 -14.74 -1.72 -13.83
CA GLU A 263 -14.16 -1.39 -15.13
C GLU A 263 -12.72 -0.88 -15.01
N VAL A 264 -12.43 -0.02 -14.02
CA VAL A 264 -11.05 0.44 -13.74
C VAL A 264 -10.12 -0.76 -13.51
N ILE A 265 -10.53 -1.69 -12.66
CA ILE A 265 -9.73 -2.88 -12.33
C ILE A 265 -9.60 -3.81 -13.53
N ARG A 266 -10.68 -4.00 -14.30
CA ARG A 266 -10.66 -4.78 -15.55
C ARG A 266 -9.67 -4.20 -16.55
N GLN A 267 -9.65 -2.88 -16.74
CA GLN A 267 -8.70 -2.24 -17.66
C GLN A 267 -7.25 -2.37 -17.19
N ILE A 268 -6.99 -2.37 -15.87
CA ILE A 268 -5.65 -2.64 -15.34
C ILE A 268 -5.26 -4.10 -15.63
N SER A 269 -6.16 -5.04 -15.40
CA SER A 269 -5.98 -6.45 -15.71
C SER A 269 -5.65 -6.67 -17.20
N LEU A 270 -6.45 -6.11 -18.11
CA LEU A 270 -6.20 -6.21 -19.55
C LEU A 270 -4.89 -5.54 -20.00
N GLY A 271 -4.48 -4.48 -19.31
CA GLY A 271 -3.26 -3.74 -19.60
C GLY A 271 -1.99 -4.34 -18.98
N THR A 272 -2.08 -5.46 -18.25
CA THR A 272 -0.95 -6.06 -17.52
C THR A 272 -0.76 -7.54 -17.85
N LYS A 273 0.48 -8.02 -17.77
CA LYS A 273 0.76 -9.45 -17.89
C LYS A 273 0.30 -10.18 -16.63
N GLY A 274 -0.30 -11.36 -16.78
CA GLY A 274 -0.82 -12.13 -15.64
C GLY A 274 -2.06 -11.50 -15.00
N GLY A 275 -2.80 -10.68 -15.74
CA GLY A 275 -4.03 -10.03 -15.27
C GLY A 275 -5.25 -10.96 -15.17
N ASP A 276 -5.18 -12.21 -15.61
CA ASP A 276 -6.27 -13.17 -15.45
C ASP A 276 -6.15 -13.87 -14.09
N ARG A 277 -6.63 -13.19 -13.03
CA ARG A 277 -6.55 -13.67 -11.65
C ARG A 277 -7.92 -13.72 -10.99
N ILE A 278 -8.15 -14.78 -10.20
CA ILE A 278 -9.40 -15.01 -9.49
C ILE A 278 -9.64 -13.94 -8.40
N ASP A 279 -8.57 -13.45 -7.77
CA ASP A 279 -8.63 -12.46 -6.69
C ASP A 279 -9.11 -11.07 -7.15
N LEU A 280 -9.09 -10.78 -8.46
CA LEU A 280 -9.59 -9.53 -9.02
C LEU A 280 -11.09 -9.31 -8.82
N ARG A 281 -11.91 -10.38 -8.80
CA ARG A 281 -13.35 -10.24 -8.56
C ARG A 281 -13.64 -9.67 -7.18
N ARG A 282 -12.89 -10.10 -6.16
CA ARG A 282 -13.01 -9.57 -4.80
C ARG A 282 -12.48 -8.14 -4.74
N ALA A 283 -11.38 -7.87 -5.43
CA ALA A 283 -10.79 -6.55 -5.51
C ALA A 283 -11.72 -5.51 -6.18
N SER A 284 -12.63 -5.93 -7.07
CA SER A 284 -13.60 -5.02 -7.71
C SER A 284 -14.82 -4.66 -6.87
N SER A 285 -15.10 -5.40 -5.78
CA SER A 285 -16.31 -5.23 -4.97
C SER A 285 -16.04 -4.31 -3.77
N LEU A 286 -15.64 -3.07 -4.04
CA LEU A 286 -15.24 -2.10 -3.01
C LEU A 286 -16.43 -1.45 -2.31
N GLY A 287 -16.46 -1.49 -0.98
CA GLY A 287 -17.28 -0.67 -0.10
C GLY A 287 -16.87 0.81 -0.10
N THR A 288 -17.67 1.68 0.51
CA THR A 288 -17.34 3.12 0.57
C THR A 288 -16.02 3.35 1.32
N ALA A 289 -15.14 4.16 0.74
CA ALA A 289 -13.76 4.38 1.21
C ALA A 289 -12.86 3.13 1.22
N GLU A 290 -13.31 2.00 0.66
CA GLU A 290 -12.39 0.90 0.38
C GLU A 290 -11.61 1.18 -0.90
N PHE A 291 -10.40 0.63 -0.95
CA PHE A 291 -9.53 0.73 -2.11
C PHE A 291 -8.75 -0.55 -2.34
N THR A 292 -8.41 -0.79 -3.60
CA THR A 292 -7.47 -1.84 -4.01
C THR A 292 -6.20 -1.20 -4.52
N VAL A 293 -5.06 -1.73 -4.08
CA VAL A 293 -3.73 -1.42 -4.62
C VAL A 293 -3.32 -2.55 -5.57
N LEU A 294 -3.14 -2.20 -6.84
CA LEU A 294 -2.64 -3.10 -7.87
C LEU A 294 -1.17 -2.79 -8.12
N HIS A 295 -0.29 -3.71 -7.75
CA HIS A 295 1.16 -3.57 -7.87
C HIS A 295 1.63 -4.06 -9.22
N VAL A 296 2.11 -3.15 -10.06
CA VAL A 296 2.55 -3.45 -11.42
C VAL A 296 4.07 -3.36 -11.49
N SER A 297 4.71 -4.37 -12.06
CA SER A 297 6.15 -4.39 -12.30
C SER A 297 6.58 -3.22 -13.19
N VAL A 298 7.62 -2.49 -12.79
CA VAL A 298 8.18 -1.41 -13.60
C VAL A 298 8.79 -1.95 -14.89
N ASP A 299 9.37 -3.14 -14.87
CA ASP A 299 10.16 -3.63 -16.00
C ASP A 299 9.28 -4.24 -17.10
N ASP A 300 8.42 -5.20 -16.75
CA ASP A 300 7.66 -6.00 -17.70
C ASP A 300 6.14 -5.75 -17.70
N THR A 301 5.65 -4.80 -16.89
CA THR A 301 4.23 -4.47 -16.72
C THR A 301 3.37 -5.68 -16.29
N ALA A 302 3.95 -6.64 -15.56
CA ALA A 302 3.20 -7.72 -14.94
C ALA A 302 2.45 -7.24 -13.69
N LEU A 303 1.24 -7.77 -13.46
CA LEU A 303 0.49 -7.57 -12.23
C LEU A 303 1.06 -8.48 -11.14
N VAL A 304 1.93 -7.93 -10.29
CA VAL A 304 2.70 -8.66 -9.28
C VAL A 304 1.82 -9.06 -8.10
N ALA A 305 1.01 -8.12 -7.60
CA ALA A 305 0.20 -8.34 -6.41
C ALA A 305 -1.02 -7.42 -6.39
N ILE A 306 -2.02 -7.83 -5.61
CA ILE A 306 -3.25 -7.09 -5.36
C ILE A 306 -3.51 -7.15 -3.86
N GLU A 307 -3.84 -6.01 -3.26
CA GLU A 307 -4.28 -5.92 -1.86
C GLU A 307 -5.46 -4.96 -1.75
N THR A 308 -6.41 -5.27 -0.86
CA THR A 308 -7.60 -4.44 -0.62
C THR A 308 -7.62 -4.00 0.83
N HIS A 309 -7.92 -2.72 1.01
CA HIS A 309 -7.93 -2.03 2.30
C HIS A 309 -9.24 -1.27 2.48
N GLY A 310 -9.62 -1.06 3.73
CA GLY A 310 -10.81 -0.32 4.10
C GLY A 310 -10.52 0.74 5.17
N PRO A 311 -11.47 1.65 5.42
CA PRO A 311 -11.34 2.64 6.46
C PRO A 311 -11.30 1.98 7.84
N ALA A 312 -10.45 2.49 8.74
CA ALA A 312 -10.62 2.21 10.17
C ALA A 312 -11.99 2.74 10.62
N VAL A 313 -12.76 1.90 11.33
CA VAL A 313 -14.11 2.19 11.83
C VAL A 313 -14.03 2.86 13.20
#